data_AF-A0AAU2FJT0-F1
#
_entry.id   AF-A0AAU2FJT0-F1
#
_cell.length_a   1.000
_cell.length_b   1.000
_cell.length_c   1.000
_cell.angle_alpha   90.00
_cell.angle_beta   90.00
_cell.angle_gamma   90.00
#
_symmetry.space_group_name_H-M   'P 1'
#
loop_
_entity.id
_entity.type
_entity.pdbx_description
1 polymer ?
#
loop_
_entity_poly.entity_id
_entity_poly.type
_entity_poly.pdbx_seq_one_letter_code
_entity_poly.pdbx_strand_id
1 'polypeptide(L)'
;MLVVNPVYDPATPYRAGQAMAAQLARAGLLTLDGYGHTALDNPSACVKRHVVRYVLTGALPPEGARCAQDTPPFTHPGQSSTATAQTSPASRAVVPLPDGRALRAWPPAWLPHRAG
;
A
#
# COMPACT_ATOMS: atom_id res chain seq x y z
N MET A 1 8.82 0.27 -13.40
CA MET A 1 9.62 0.87 -12.31
C MET A 1 8.70 1.58 -11.35
N LEU A 2 8.97 1.50 -10.05
CA LEU A 2 8.23 2.23 -9.04
C LEU A 2 9.16 3.32 -8.48
N VAL A 3 8.74 4.57 -8.58
CA VAL A 3 9.38 5.70 -7.90
C VAL A 3 8.53 6.03 -6.68
N VAL A 4 9.14 6.16 -5.51
CA VAL A 4 8.45 6.57 -4.28
C VAL A 4 9.19 7.78 -3.72
N ASN A 5 8.48 8.88 -3.48
CA ASN A 5 9.11 10.11 -3.01
C ASN A 5 8.23 10.80 -1.95
N PRO A 6 8.78 11.16 -0.78
CA PRO A 6 8.13 12.07 0.16
C PRO A 6 7.99 13.46 -0.46
N VAL A 7 6.87 14.15 -0.18
CA VAL A 7 6.63 15.52 -0.65
C VAL A 7 7.65 16.50 -0.06
N TYR A 8 8.02 16.31 1.21
CA TYR A 8 8.95 17.19 1.93
C TYR A 8 10.29 16.48 2.23
N ASP A 9 10.86 15.84 1.21
CA ASP A 9 12.21 15.25 1.28
C ASP A 9 13.28 16.33 1.02
N PRO A 10 14.17 16.62 2.00
CA PRO A 10 15.18 17.67 1.86
C PRO A 10 16.38 17.25 0.99
N ALA A 11 16.64 15.96 0.82
CA ALA A 11 17.79 15.44 0.09
C ALA A 11 17.45 15.09 -1.36
N THR A 12 16.25 14.53 -1.59
CA THR A 12 15.73 14.20 -2.92
C THR A 12 14.37 14.86 -3.15
N PRO A 13 14.33 16.14 -3.56
CA PRO A 13 13.10 16.92 -3.66
C PRO A 13 12.05 16.26 -4.56
N TYR A 14 10.77 16.35 -4.17
CA TYR A 14 9.65 15.69 -4.87
C TYR A 14 9.60 15.95 -6.39
N ARG A 15 9.95 17.15 -6.84
CA ARG A 15 10.06 17.50 -8.28
C ARG A 15 11.05 16.61 -9.05
N ALA A 16 12.12 16.16 -8.39
CA ALA A 16 13.09 15.24 -8.99
C ALA A 16 12.50 13.84 -9.14
N GLY A 17 11.71 13.37 -8.15
CA GLY A 17 10.93 12.15 -8.27
C GLY A 17 9.90 12.19 -9.41
N GLN A 18 9.21 13.33 -9.59
CA GLN A 18 8.32 13.55 -10.73
C GLN A 18 9.06 13.51 -12.07
N ALA A 19 10.20 14.21 -12.17
CA ALA A 19 11.02 14.21 -13.38
C ALA A 19 11.55 12.80 -13.71
N MET A 20 12.04 12.06 -12.71
CA MET A 20 12.50 10.69 -12.88
C MET A 20 11.37 9.77 -13.38
N ALA A 21 10.18 9.85 -12.78
CA ALA A 21 9.04 9.06 -13.22
C ALA A 21 8.64 9.38 -14.67
N ALA A 22 8.77 10.63 -15.12
CA ALA A 22 8.50 11.03 -16.50
C ALA A 22 9.57 10.57 -17.49
N GLN A 23 10.84 10.47 -17.07
CA GLN A 23 11.95 10.01 -17.91
C GLN A 23 11.96 8.49 -18.10
N LEU A 24 11.39 7.74 -17.14
CA LEU A 24 11.35 6.28 -17.18
C LEU A 24 10.09 5.79 -17.93
N ALA A 25 10.29 5.04 -19.03
CA ALA A 25 9.22 4.67 -19.96
C ALA A 25 7.97 3.99 -19.32
N ARG A 26 8.17 3.10 -18.34
CA ARG A 26 7.07 2.40 -17.64
C ARG A 26 7.21 2.58 -16.14
N ALA A 27 7.12 3.81 -15.68
CA ALA A 27 7.21 4.15 -14.26
C ALA A 27 5.89 4.65 -13.68
N GLY A 28 5.61 4.27 -12.44
CA GLY A 28 4.59 4.88 -11.60
C GLY A 28 5.24 5.65 -10.48
N LEU A 29 4.71 6.83 -10.16
CA LEU A 29 5.08 7.61 -8.97
C LEU A 29 4.07 7.33 -7.85
N LEU A 30 4.57 6.90 -6.70
CA LEU A 30 3.82 6.88 -5.45
C LEU A 30 4.27 8.06 -4.58
N THR A 31 3.34 8.94 -4.28
CA THR A 31 3.58 10.12 -3.45
C THR A 31 3.41 9.78 -1.98
N LEU A 32 4.39 10.10 -1.14
CA LEU A 32 4.24 10.08 0.31
C LEU A 32 4.06 11.51 0.84
N ASP A 33 2.87 11.82 1.31
CA ASP A 33 2.55 13.05 2.03
C ASP A 33 3.16 12.98 3.43
N GLY A 34 4.41 13.42 3.54
CA GLY A 34 5.24 13.30 4.74
C GLY A 34 6.58 14.03 4.64
N TYR A 35 7.27 14.08 5.78
CA TYR A 35 8.55 14.77 5.96
C TYR A 35 9.69 13.77 6.17
N GLY A 36 10.87 14.11 5.66
CA GLY A 36 12.09 13.32 5.85
C GLY A 36 12.56 12.64 4.57
N HIS A 37 13.74 12.01 4.65
CA HIS A 37 14.37 11.34 3.53
C HIS A 37 14.10 9.84 3.54
N THR A 38 13.91 9.32 2.33
CA THR A 38 13.47 7.97 1.96
C THR A 38 12.02 7.66 2.36
N ALA A 39 11.33 6.89 1.52
CA ALA A 39 9.93 6.52 1.76
C ALA A 39 9.77 5.23 2.57
N LEU A 40 10.84 4.44 2.73
CA LEU A 40 10.79 3.17 3.46
C LEU A 40 11.16 3.32 4.93
N ASP A 41 12.08 4.24 5.25
CA ASP A 41 12.43 4.59 6.62
C ASP A 41 11.43 5.60 7.22
N ASN A 42 10.61 6.22 6.37
CA ASN A 42 9.48 7.04 6.78
C ASN A 42 8.24 6.14 7.01
N PRO A 43 7.76 5.97 8.27
CA PRO A 43 6.68 5.04 8.57
C PRO A 43 5.41 5.35 7.76
N SER A 44 5.06 4.48 6.81
CA SER A 44 3.78 4.49 6.11
C SER A 44 3.36 3.07 5.73
N ALA A 45 2.34 2.53 6.40
CA ALA A 45 1.78 1.22 6.08
C ALA A 45 1.20 1.19 4.65
N CYS A 46 0.71 2.34 4.17
CA CYS A 46 0.25 2.53 2.80
C CYS A 46 1.39 2.34 1.79
N VAL A 47 2.52 3.03 1.97
CA VAL A 47 3.69 2.88 1.10
C VAL A 47 4.18 1.43 1.10
N LYS A 48 4.32 0.82 2.28
CA LYS A 48 4.77 -0.57 2.42
C LYS A 48 3.92 -1.54 1.60
N ARG A 49 2.58 -1.40 1.63
CA ARG A 49 1.68 -2.25 0.83
C ARG A 49 1.89 -2.09 -0.68
N HIS A 50 2.05 -0.86 -1.17
CA HIS A 50 2.30 -0.62 -2.59
C HIS A 50 3.66 -1.16 -3.04
N VAL A 51 4.71 -0.95 -2.24
CA VAL A 51 6.05 -1.47 -2.54
C VAL A 51 6.06 -2.99 -2.57
N VAL A 52 5.47 -3.65 -1.57
CA VAL A 52 5.35 -5.12 -1.55
C VAL A 52 4.57 -5.63 -2.75
N ARG A 53 3.43 -5.02 -3.08
CA ARG A 53 2.64 -5.40 -4.26
C ARG A 53 3.46 -5.25 -5.55
N TYR A 54 4.18 -4.14 -5.71
CA TYR A 54 5.02 -3.91 -6.88
C TYR A 54 6.15 -4.94 -6.99
N VAL A 55 6.84 -5.24 -5.88
CA VAL A 55 7.93 -6.23 -5.87
C VAL A 55 7.41 -7.62 -6.21
N LEU A 56 6.23 -8.01 -5.69
CA LEU A 56 5.68 -9.36 -5.92
C LEU A 56 5.03 -9.54 -7.29
N THR A 57 4.42 -8.49 -7.84
CA THR A 57 3.53 -8.63 -9.03
C THR A 57 3.93 -7.75 -10.21
N GLY A 58 4.83 -6.78 -10.01
CA GLY A 58 5.11 -5.72 -10.97
C GLY A 58 4.00 -4.69 -11.13
N ALA A 59 2.88 -4.80 -10.40
CA ALA A 59 1.76 -3.87 -10.52
C ALA A 59 2.14 -2.48 -9.99
N LEU A 60 1.95 -1.47 -10.84
CA LEU A 60 2.15 -0.07 -10.50
C LEU A 60 0.97 0.50 -9.71
N PRO A 61 1.17 1.54 -8.89
CA PRO A 61 0.08 2.27 -8.28
C PRO A 61 -0.79 2.97 -9.36
N PRO A 62 -2.06 3.27 -9.06
CA PRO A 62 -2.87 4.16 -9.89
C PRO A 62 -2.18 5.52 -10.10
N GLU A 63 -2.46 6.19 -11.21
CA GLU A 63 -1.97 7.55 -11.42
C GLU A 63 -2.44 8.48 -10.29
N GLY A 64 -1.52 9.31 -9.78
CA GLY A 64 -1.79 10.23 -8.68
C GLY A 64 -1.95 9.57 -7.30
N ALA A 65 -1.60 8.28 -7.15
CA ALA A 65 -1.66 7.60 -5.87
C ALA A 65 -0.83 8.31 -4.79
N ARG A 66 -1.46 8.48 -3.62
CA ARG A 66 -0.92 9.17 -2.46
C ARG A 66 -1.08 8.32 -1.20
N CYS A 67 -0.06 8.37 -0.36
CA CYS A 67 -0.05 7.79 0.97
C CYS A 67 0.32 8.87 1.98
N ALA A 68 -0.23 8.79 3.20
CA ALA A 68 0.22 9.64 4.30
C ALA A 68 1.29 8.93 5.15
N GLN A 69 2.13 9.71 5.81
CA GLN A 69 3.00 9.25 6.88
C GLN A 69 2.17 8.87 8.12
N ASP A 70 2.47 7.72 8.74
CA ASP A 70 1.71 7.14 9.84
C ASP A 70 1.88 7.93 11.15
N THR A 71 3.05 8.54 11.35
CA THR A 71 3.42 9.25 12.58
C THR A 71 4.06 10.61 12.30
N PRO A 72 3.69 11.68 13.01
CA PRO A 72 4.29 13.00 12.78
C PRO A 72 5.80 12.99 13.10
N PRO A 73 6.59 13.85 12.42
CA PRO A 73 8.05 13.88 12.57
C PRO A 73 8.52 14.32 13.95
N PHE A 74 7.72 15.12 14.66
CA PHE A 74 8.00 15.54 16.03
C PHE A 74 6.77 15.22 16.88
N THR A 75 6.93 14.26 17.80
CA THR A 75 5.97 14.02 18.87
C THR A 75 6.52 14.69 20.13
N HIS A 76 5.76 15.60 20.71
CA HIS A 76 6.10 16.14 22.02
C HIS A 76 5.62 15.17 23.10
N PRO A 77 6.47 14.82 24.08
CA PRO A 77 6.02 14.08 25.26
C PRO A 77 4.86 14.83 25.93
N GLY A 78 3.69 14.21 26.00
CA GLY A 78 2.46 14.82 26.54
C GLY A 78 1.45 15.33 25.50
N GLN A 79 1.79 15.32 24.20
CA GLN A 79 0.86 15.61 23.11
C GLN A 79 0.65 14.37 22.23
N SER A 80 0.28 13.26 22.85
CA SER A 80 -0.39 12.19 22.12
C SER A 80 -1.77 12.72 21.78
N SER A 81 -1.92 13.32 20.60
CA SER A 81 -3.22 13.68 20.05
C SER A 81 -4.11 12.45 20.17
N THR A 82 -5.10 12.55 21.05
CA THR A 82 -6.34 11.80 20.97
C THR A 82 -6.96 12.12 19.61
N ALA A 83 -6.43 11.48 18.56
CA ALA A 83 -7.23 11.17 17.40
C ALA A 83 -8.32 10.27 17.95
N THR A 84 -9.41 10.91 18.39
CA THR A 84 -10.65 10.28 18.77
C THR A 84 -10.93 9.27 17.69
N ALA A 85 -10.72 7.99 18.01
CA ALA A 85 -11.28 6.92 17.23
C ALA A 85 -12.77 7.26 17.15
N GLN A 86 -13.21 7.78 16.01
CA GLN A 86 -14.63 7.88 15.72
C GLN A 86 -15.08 6.42 15.63
N THR A 87 -15.47 5.89 16.77
CA THR A 87 -16.24 4.67 16.91
C THR A 87 -17.58 4.97 16.25
N SER A 88 -17.65 4.76 14.94
CA SER A 88 -18.94 4.53 14.29
C SER A 88 -19.40 3.14 14.73
N PRO A 89 -20.55 2.99 15.41
CA PRO A 89 -21.10 1.68 15.69
C PRO A 89 -21.78 1.19 14.42
N ALA A 90 -20.99 0.78 13.43
CA ALA A 90 -21.49 -0.11 12.40
C ALA A 90 -21.32 -1.53 12.95
N SER A 91 -22.39 -1.96 13.60
CA SER A 91 -22.76 -3.31 14.00
C SER A 91 -21.92 -4.40 13.30
N ARG A 92 -21.32 -5.29 14.10
CA ARG A 92 -20.96 -6.64 13.64
C ARG A 92 -22.22 -7.30 13.08
N ALA A 93 -22.47 -7.15 11.79
CA ALA A 93 -23.29 -8.10 11.06
C ALA A 93 -22.47 -9.39 10.98
N VAL A 94 -22.72 -10.28 11.94
CA VAL A 94 -22.49 -11.71 11.73
C VAL A 94 -23.29 -12.08 10.50
N VAL A 95 -22.62 -12.37 9.39
CA VAL A 95 -23.25 -13.02 8.24
C VAL A 95 -23.36 -14.50 8.60
N PRO A 96 -24.57 -15.07 8.74
CA PRO A 96 -24.70 -16.52 8.84
C PRO A 96 -24.32 -17.11 7.47
N LEU A 97 -23.36 -18.03 7.45
CA LEU A 97 -23.11 -18.88 6.29
C LEU A 97 -24.31 -19.82 6.11
N PRO A 98 -24.92 -19.93 4.93
CA PRO A 98 -25.88 -20.99 4.68
C PRO A 98 -25.12 -22.32 4.53
N ASP A 99 -25.56 -23.27 5.34
CA ASP A 99 -25.52 -24.71 5.11
C ASP A 99 -24.14 -25.37 5.06
N GLY A 100 -23.77 -25.99 6.18
CA GLY A 100 -22.59 -26.83 6.39
C GLY A 100 -22.47 -28.03 5.44
N ARG A 101 -22.19 -27.78 4.16
CA ARG A 101 -21.86 -28.78 3.14
C ARG A 101 -20.48 -28.51 2.58
N ALA A 102 -19.61 -29.51 2.67
CA ALA A 102 -18.30 -29.53 2.06
C ALA A 102 -18.43 -29.51 0.52
N LEU A 103 -17.93 -28.44 -0.10
CA LEU A 103 -17.68 -28.42 -1.54
C LEU A 103 -16.39 -29.22 -1.80
N ARG A 104 -16.52 -30.31 -2.55
CA ARG A 104 -15.36 -31.06 -3.06
C ARG A 104 -14.53 -30.09 -3.90
N ALA A 105 -13.27 -29.93 -3.51
CA ALA A 105 -12.29 -29.21 -4.29
C ALA A 105 -12.25 -29.78 -5.72
N TRP A 106 -12.36 -28.91 -6.71
CA TRP A 106 -12.04 -29.25 -8.09
C TRP A 106 -10.53 -29.44 -8.20
N PRO A 107 -10.03 -30.52 -8.83
CA PRO A 107 -8.60 -30.69 -9.01
C PRO A 107 -8.05 -29.60 -9.97
N PRO A 108 -6.81 -29.14 -9.76
CA PRO A 108 -6.18 -28.14 -10.63
C PRO A 108 -6.02 -28.68 -12.06
N ALA A 109 -6.19 -27.79 -13.04
CA ALA A 109 -6.22 -28.04 -14.48
C ALA A 109 -4.88 -28.50 -15.11
N TRP A 110 -4.03 -29.21 -14.38
CA TRP A 110 -2.68 -29.62 -14.82
C TRP A 110 -2.42 -31.13 -14.70
N LEU A 111 -3.46 -31.98 -14.60
CA LEU A 111 -3.28 -33.42 -14.77
C LEU A 111 -3.39 -33.79 -16.26
N PRO A 112 -2.35 -34.38 -16.88
CA PRO A 112 -2.47 -34.93 -18.22
C PRO A 112 -3.36 -36.18 -18.19
N HIS A 113 -4.37 -36.22 -19.05
CA HIS A 113 -5.22 -37.39 -19.27
C HIS A 113 -4.35 -38.58 -19.71
N ARG A 114 -4.22 -39.60 -18.85
CA ARG A 114 -3.74 -40.92 -19.29
C ARG A 114 -4.92 -41.67 -19.88
N ALA A 115 -4.80 -41.98 -21.18
CA ALA A 115 -5.60 -42.98 -21.87
C ALA A 115 -5.25 -44.39 -21.34
N GLY A 116 -6.25 -45.25 -21.26
CA GLY A 116 -6.13 -46.66 -20.86
C GLY A 116 -7.43 -47.16 -20.24
#